data_AF-A0A7C1ALX4-F1
#
_entry.id   AF-A0A7C1ALX4-F1
#
_cell.length_a   1.000
_cell.length_b   1.000
_cell.length_c   1.000
_cell.angle_alpha   90.00
_cell.angle_beta   90.00
_cell.angle_gamma   90.00
#
_symmetry.space_group_name_H-M   'P 1'
#
loop_
_entity.id
_entity.type
_entity.pdbx_description
1 polymer ?
#
loop_
_entity_poly.entity_id
_entity_poly.type
_entity_poly.pdbx_seq_one_letter_code
_entity_poly.pdbx_strand_id
1 'polypeptide(L)'
;MRPPYRIATTGQTFTVWKAFSGTNKNTRIWRIRQRPLIKSRAGKPRMARKGAGEEEMPCFAFLHRLSGFKNFTQVAGALAFVLAGVLAGLFAMPPRAQAQGLEHLSSSYVTPFPERNRYRLYVFGDSLGDGIWAGLYRAFKPDGNIDVVKKSRVSTGFVRTDYFDWNKRLSGILTTEKVHIAVIMVGANDMQPIRPNKKSKWKKVGTPEWREIYSKRIDRFIKRLKKSRAAVYWVGLPIMRSAKYNDKMQLM
;
A
#
# COMPACT_ATOMS: atom_id res chain seq x y z
N MET A 1 25.87 37.50 4.14
CA MET A 1 25.24 36.59 5.12
C MET A 1 23.72 36.70 4.98
N ARG A 2 23.03 35.59 4.71
CA ARG A 2 21.56 35.48 4.67
C ARG A 2 21.15 34.40 5.69
N PRO A 3 20.03 34.54 6.43
CA PRO A 3 19.69 33.63 7.51
C PRO A 3 19.19 32.26 6.98
N PRO A 4 19.30 31.18 7.76
CA PRO A 4 18.85 29.85 7.36
C PRO A 4 17.32 29.72 7.45
N TYR A 5 16.70 29.19 6.40
CA TYR A 5 15.27 28.87 6.38
C TYR A 5 14.96 27.67 7.31
N ARG A 6 14.01 27.86 8.23
CA ARG A 6 13.39 26.83 9.07
C ARG A 6 12.58 25.84 8.20
N ILE A 7 12.84 24.55 8.36
CA ILE A 7 12.02 23.47 7.80
C ILE A 7 10.78 23.31 8.69
N ALA A 8 9.59 23.53 8.11
CA ALA A 8 8.32 23.18 8.76
C ALA A 8 7.96 21.73 8.40
N THR A 9 7.95 20.85 9.40
CA THR A 9 7.47 19.47 9.31
C THR A 9 5.94 19.46 9.35
N THR A 10 5.31 19.36 8.18
CA THR A 10 3.89 18.98 8.07
C THR A 10 3.82 17.52 7.64
N GLY A 11 3.44 16.64 8.58
CA GLY A 11 3.08 15.27 8.29
C GLY A 11 1.89 15.24 7.33
N GLN A 12 2.07 14.59 6.18
CA GLN A 12 0.98 14.37 5.22
C GLN A 12 0.79 12.88 5.01
N THR A 13 -0.44 12.46 5.26
CA THR A 13 -1.01 11.13 5.08
C THR A 13 -1.09 10.79 3.59
N PHE A 14 -0.65 9.58 3.22
CA PHE A 14 -0.79 9.05 1.86
C PHE A 14 -2.25 8.62 1.60
N THR A 15 -2.83 9.08 0.50
CA THR A 15 -4.13 8.59 0.00
C THR A 15 -3.89 7.49 -1.04
N VAL A 16 -4.32 6.27 -0.73
CA VAL A 16 -4.39 5.16 -1.68
C VAL A 16 -5.74 5.23 -2.40
N TRP A 17 -5.73 5.42 -3.72
CA TRP A 17 -6.95 5.34 -4.53
C TRP A 17 -7.20 3.91 -4.99
N LYS A 18 -8.37 3.35 -4.66
CA LYS A 18 -8.90 2.13 -5.25
C LYS A 18 -9.62 2.52 -6.55
N ALA A 19 -9.12 2.08 -7.69
CA ALA A 19 -9.80 2.25 -8.97
C ALA A 19 -11.15 1.50 -8.94
N PHE A 20 -12.25 2.24 -9.15
CA PHE A 20 -13.60 1.70 -9.29
C PHE A 20 -13.87 1.32 -10.75
N SER A 21 -14.31 0.08 -10.98
CA SER A 21 -15.07 -0.29 -12.18
C SER A 21 -16.46 -0.72 -11.75
N GLY A 22 -17.49 -0.16 -12.38
CA GLY A 22 -18.81 -0.80 -12.45
C GLY A 22 -19.83 -0.38 -11.40
N THR A 23 -20.87 0.27 -11.93
CA THR A 23 -22.20 0.55 -11.39
C THR A 23 -22.75 -0.48 -10.38
N ASN A 24 -22.99 -0.06 -9.14
CA ASN A 24 -24.03 -0.65 -8.31
C ASN A 24 -24.67 0.42 -7.39
N LYS A 25 -26.00 0.53 -7.41
CA LYS A 25 -26.80 1.61 -6.81
C LYS A 25 -27.11 1.39 -5.31
N ASN A 26 -26.22 0.77 -4.54
CA ASN A 26 -26.50 0.51 -3.12
C ASN A 26 -25.24 0.61 -2.25
N THR A 27 -24.85 1.83 -1.88
CA THR A 27 -23.84 2.02 -0.83
C THR A 27 -24.18 3.22 0.03
N ARG A 28 -24.60 2.94 1.28
CA ARG A 28 -24.74 3.97 2.32
C ARG A 28 -23.36 4.49 2.72
N ILE A 29 -23.23 5.82 2.74
CA ILE A 29 -22.02 6.53 3.14
C ILE A 29 -21.99 6.66 4.66
N TRP A 30 -21.01 6.06 5.32
CA TRP A 30 -20.65 6.41 6.70
C TRP A 30 -19.53 7.45 6.68
N ARG A 31 -19.85 8.69 7.08
CA ARG A 31 -18.88 9.77 7.21
C ARG A 31 -18.28 9.75 8.62
N ILE A 32 -17.04 9.29 8.77
CA ILE A 32 -16.29 9.47 10.02
C ILE A 32 -15.87 10.94 10.11
N ARG A 33 -16.46 11.68 11.07
CA ARG A 33 -16.09 13.06 11.38
C ARG A 33 -14.83 13.03 12.27
N GLN A 34 -13.70 13.50 11.76
CA GLN A 34 -12.50 13.73 12.57
C GLN A 34 -12.80 14.86 13.58
N ARG A 35 -12.65 14.60 14.88
CA ARG A 35 -12.69 15.64 15.93
C ARG A 35 -11.34 16.39 15.93
N PRO A 36 -11.30 17.72 16.03
CA PRO A 36 -10.04 18.43 16.19
C PRO A 36 -9.45 18.16 17.58
N LEU A 37 -8.13 17.90 17.60
CA LEU A 37 -7.31 17.81 18.81
C LEU A 37 -7.35 19.14 19.57
N ILE A 38 -7.77 19.07 20.83
CA ILE A 38 -7.73 20.18 21.79
C ILE A 38 -6.27 20.62 21.97
N LYS A 39 -5.97 21.89 21.69
CA LYS A 39 -4.67 22.50 22.00
C LYS A 39 -4.59 22.73 23.51
N SER A 40 -3.71 22.02 24.22
CA SER A 40 -3.33 22.40 25.58
C SER A 40 -2.43 23.64 25.52
N ARG A 41 -2.83 24.69 26.26
CA ARG A 41 -2.02 25.88 26.51
C ARG A 41 -1.42 25.74 27.91
N ALA A 42 -0.09 25.76 28.01
CA ALA A 42 0.62 25.89 29.28
C ALA A 42 0.63 27.37 29.72
N GLY A 43 0.37 27.64 31.00
CA GLY A 43 0.34 29.00 31.55
C GLY A 43 0.13 29.12 33.07
N LYS A 44 1.18 28.80 33.83
CA LYS A 44 1.62 29.31 35.16
C LYS A 44 0.84 29.00 36.46
N PRO A 45 1.55 28.97 37.62
CA PRO A 45 1.15 28.26 38.83
C PRO A 45 0.53 29.19 39.89
N ARG A 46 -0.30 28.63 40.78
CA ARG A 46 -0.63 29.27 42.06
C ARG A 46 -0.65 28.23 43.18
N MET A 47 0.14 28.54 44.21
CA MET A 47 0.40 27.76 45.42
C MET A 47 -0.75 27.80 46.45
N ALA A 48 -0.62 26.86 47.40
CA ALA A 48 -1.24 26.73 48.73
C ALA A 48 -2.48 25.80 48.77
N ARG A 49 -2.59 24.81 49.67
CA ARG A 49 -1.82 24.48 50.88
C ARG A 49 -2.19 23.09 51.40
N LYS A 50 -1.17 22.38 51.92
CA LYS A 50 -1.10 21.53 53.14
C LYS A 50 -1.86 20.20 53.27
N GLY A 51 -1.06 19.18 53.60
CA GLY A 51 -1.36 18.03 54.46
C GLY A 51 -1.47 16.73 53.66
N ALA A 52 -0.82 15.62 53.97
CA ALA A 52 0.14 15.23 55.00
C ALA A 52 0.67 13.84 54.60
N GLY A 53 1.89 13.47 55.01
CA GLY A 53 2.32 12.07 55.11
C GLY A 53 3.12 11.51 53.94
N GLU A 54 4.45 11.57 54.06
CA GLU A 54 5.36 10.54 53.55
C GLU A 54 5.10 9.23 54.31
N GLU A 55 5.01 8.11 53.59
CA GLU A 55 5.57 6.84 54.03
C GLU A 55 5.81 5.93 52.82
N GLU A 56 7.04 5.44 52.70
CA GLU A 56 7.51 4.56 51.64
C GLU A 56 7.39 3.07 51.99
N MET A 57 7.19 2.26 50.94
CA MET A 57 7.48 0.80 50.77
C MET A 57 6.59 -0.24 51.50
N PRO A 58 6.51 -1.52 51.04
CA PRO A 58 7.08 -2.17 49.85
C PRO A 58 6.10 -3.03 49.00
N CYS A 59 6.59 -3.43 47.81
CA CYS A 59 6.14 -4.64 47.12
C CYS A 59 6.17 -5.85 48.07
N PHE A 60 5.02 -6.43 48.42
CA PHE A 60 4.73 -7.86 48.59
C PHE A 60 3.35 -7.98 49.30
N ALA A 61 2.55 -8.97 48.89
CA ALA A 61 1.27 -9.39 49.49
C ALA A 61 -0.04 -8.72 49.00
N PHE A 62 -0.58 -9.24 47.88
CA PHE A 62 -2.01 -9.60 47.83
C PHE A 62 -2.23 -10.79 46.88
N LEU A 63 -1.46 -11.88 47.10
CA LEU A 63 -1.87 -13.22 46.71
C LEU A 63 -2.71 -13.79 47.86
N HIS A 64 -4.02 -13.54 47.87
CA HIS A 64 -5.00 -14.39 48.58
C HIS A 64 -6.42 -14.04 48.14
N ARG A 65 -6.79 -14.44 46.91
CA ARG A 65 -8.20 -14.58 46.53
C ARG A 65 -8.42 -15.71 45.53
N LEU A 66 -8.02 -16.92 45.89
CA LEU A 66 -8.50 -18.15 45.24
C LEU A 66 -8.56 -19.30 46.26
N SER A 67 -9.33 -19.13 47.32
CA SER A 67 -9.80 -20.26 48.13
C SER A 67 -11.24 -20.56 47.73
N GLY A 68 -11.45 -21.48 46.78
CA GLY A 68 -12.82 -21.84 46.42
C GLY A 68 -13.05 -22.69 45.18
N PHE A 69 -12.16 -23.61 44.79
CA PHE A 69 -12.57 -24.72 43.91
C PHE A 69 -11.85 -26.00 44.33
N LYS A 70 -12.56 -26.80 45.13
CA LYS A 70 -12.24 -28.22 45.33
C LYS A 70 -12.56 -28.93 44.01
N ASN A 71 -11.67 -29.83 43.57
CA ASN A 71 -11.76 -30.73 42.40
C ASN A 71 -10.95 -30.27 41.15
N PHE A 72 -9.63 -30.34 41.26
CA PHE A 72 -8.67 -30.10 40.17
C PHE A 72 -8.85 -31.06 38.97
N THR A 73 -9.48 -32.22 39.17
CA THR A 73 -9.79 -33.20 38.13
C THR A 73 -10.92 -32.79 37.18
N GLN A 74 -11.87 -31.94 37.62
CA GLN A 74 -12.95 -31.46 36.75
C GLN A 74 -12.51 -30.32 35.83
N VAL A 75 -11.57 -29.47 36.27
CA VAL A 75 -11.07 -28.34 35.47
C VAL A 75 -10.18 -28.82 34.32
N ALA A 76 -9.35 -29.85 34.57
CA ALA A 76 -8.54 -30.49 33.52
C ALA A 76 -9.41 -31.22 32.47
N GLY A 77 -10.48 -31.90 32.91
CA GLY A 77 -11.46 -32.52 32.01
C GLY A 77 -12.21 -31.48 31.16
N ALA A 78 -12.67 -30.38 31.77
CA ALA A 78 -13.34 -29.30 31.04
C ALA A 78 -12.43 -28.61 30.01
N LEU A 79 -11.15 -28.40 30.33
CA LEU A 79 -10.18 -27.83 29.38
C LEU A 79 -9.90 -28.78 28.20
N ALA A 80 -9.80 -30.09 28.46
CA ALA A 80 -9.60 -31.10 27.43
C ALA A 80 -10.83 -31.23 26.51
N PHE A 81 -12.06 -31.11 27.05
CA PHE A 81 -13.28 -31.09 26.24
C PHE A 81 -13.45 -29.80 25.43
N VAL A 82 -13.02 -28.64 25.94
CA VAL A 82 -13.01 -27.40 25.17
C VAL A 82 -11.94 -27.45 24.06
N LEU A 83 -10.75 -27.98 24.35
CA LEU A 83 -9.71 -28.17 23.31
C LEU A 83 -10.14 -29.18 22.23
N ALA A 84 -10.71 -30.32 22.64
CA ALA A 84 -11.21 -31.34 21.72
C ALA A 84 -12.44 -30.84 20.94
N GLY A 85 -13.32 -30.04 21.56
CA GLY A 85 -14.46 -29.41 20.88
C GLY A 85 -14.05 -28.33 19.88
N VAL A 86 -12.99 -27.57 20.17
CA VAL A 86 -12.39 -26.62 19.22
C VAL A 86 -11.69 -27.37 18.07
N LEU A 87 -10.95 -28.45 18.35
CA LEU A 87 -10.32 -29.31 17.34
C LEU A 87 -11.35 -30.07 16.48
N ALA A 88 -12.46 -30.54 17.07
CA ALA A 88 -13.55 -31.19 16.35
C ALA A 88 -14.40 -30.19 15.54
N GLY A 89 -14.61 -28.98 16.05
CA GLY A 89 -15.26 -27.88 15.32
C GLY A 89 -14.45 -27.42 14.10
N LEU A 90 -13.11 -27.52 14.16
CA LEU A 90 -12.22 -27.28 13.01
C LEU A 90 -12.31 -28.37 11.92
N PHE A 91 -12.74 -29.60 12.26
CA PHE A 91 -12.95 -30.70 11.31
C PHE A 91 -14.41 -30.85 10.82
N ALA A 92 -15.38 -30.31 11.57
CA ALA A 92 -16.81 -30.37 11.23
C ALA A 92 -17.30 -29.20 10.34
N MET A 93 -16.42 -28.25 10.00
CA MET A 93 -16.74 -27.23 9.01
C MET A 93 -16.90 -27.86 7.63
N PRO A 94 -17.91 -27.46 6.83
CA PRO A 94 -17.97 -27.89 5.44
C PRO A 94 -16.66 -27.50 4.74
N PRO A 95 -16.11 -28.32 3.84
CA PRO A 95 -14.80 -28.07 3.20
C PRO A 95 -14.70 -26.70 2.51
N ARG A 96 -15.85 -26.09 2.15
CA ARG A 96 -15.93 -24.70 1.66
C ARG A 96 -15.50 -23.66 2.70
N ALA A 97 -15.84 -23.82 3.97
CA ALA A 97 -15.50 -22.86 5.03
C ALA A 97 -14.03 -22.93 5.45
N GLN A 98 -13.43 -24.14 5.46
CA GLN A 98 -11.98 -24.32 5.65
C GLN A 98 -11.17 -23.74 4.47
N ALA A 99 -11.64 -23.93 3.24
CA ALA A 99 -11.01 -23.32 2.06
C ALA A 99 -11.09 -21.79 2.07
N GLN A 100 -12.22 -21.21 2.53
CA GLN A 100 -12.40 -19.76 2.60
C GLN A 100 -11.54 -19.07 3.66
N GLY A 101 -11.22 -19.74 4.77
CA GLY A 101 -10.35 -19.20 5.82
C GLY A 101 -8.88 -19.12 5.42
N LEU A 102 -8.38 -20.09 4.65
CA LEU A 102 -7.00 -20.15 4.16
C LEU A 102 -6.78 -19.30 2.89
N GLU A 103 -7.79 -19.16 2.02
CA GLU A 103 -7.76 -18.26 0.86
C GLU A 103 -7.52 -16.79 1.28
N HIS A 104 -8.13 -16.35 2.39
CA HIS A 104 -8.02 -14.96 2.84
C HIS A 104 -6.65 -14.63 3.48
N LEU A 105 -6.00 -15.61 4.12
CA LEU A 105 -4.64 -15.49 4.64
C LEU A 105 -3.57 -15.69 3.54
N SER A 106 -3.95 -16.28 2.41
CA SER A 106 -3.19 -16.33 1.15
C SER A 106 -3.30 -15.03 0.31
N SER A 107 -3.73 -13.91 0.92
CA SER A 107 -3.87 -12.60 0.26
C SER A 107 -2.55 -11.84 0.08
N SER A 108 -1.41 -12.41 0.49
CA SER A 108 -0.11 -11.80 0.17
C SER A 108 0.12 -11.87 -1.35
N TYR A 109 -0.06 -10.74 -2.03
CA TYR A 109 0.32 -10.56 -3.45
C TYR A 109 1.82 -10.79 -3.69
N VAL A 110 2.59 -10.89 -2.61
CA VAL A 110 4.02 -11.12 -2.57
C VAL A 110 4.25 -12.59 -2.21
N THR A 111 4.95 -13.32 -3.07
CA THR A 111 5.25 -14.75 -2.89
C THR A 111 6.15 -14.97 -1.66
N PRO A 112 5.68 -15.59 -0.57
CA PRO A 112 6.39 -15.60 0.72
C PRO A 112 7.79 -16.24 0.68
N PHE A 113 8.04 -17.12 -0.29
CA PHE A 113 9.31 -17.84 -0.46
C PHE A 113 9.78 -17.74 -1.92
N PRO A 114 10.48 -16.66 -2.32
CA PRO A 114 11.06 -16.55 -3.65
C PRO A 114 12.23 -17.54 -3.81
N GLU A 115 12.44 -18.06 -5.03
CA GLU A 115 13.43 -19.12 -5.33
C GLU A 115 14.86 -18.85 -4.84
N ARG A 116 15.26 -17.57 -4.70
CA ARG A 116 16.60 -17.16 -4.27
C ARG A 116 16.62 -16.53 -2.88
N ASN A 117 15.56 -16.70 -2.08
CA ASN A 117 15.34 -15.97 -0.82
C ASN A 117 15.47 -14.44 -0.95
N ARG A 118 15.35 -13.91 -2.18
CA ARG A 118 15.43 -12.50 -2.50
C ARG A 118 14.30 -12.09 -3.40
N TYR A 119 13.54 -11.09 -2.99
CA TYR A 119 12.51 -10.48 -3.81
C TYR A 119 13.15 -9.64 -4.90
N ARG A 120 12.54 -9.65 -6.09
CA ARG A 120 12.94 -8.78 -7.19
C ARG A 120 11.85 -7.74 -7.41
N LEU A 121 12.14 -6.51 -7.01
CA LEU A 121 11.28 -5.36 -7.10
C LEU A 121 11.69 -4.53 -8.32
N TYR A 122 10.77 -4.38 -9.27
CA TYR A 122 11.00 -3.67 -10.51
C TYR A 122 10.30 -2.31 -10.44
N VAL A 123 11.06 -1.26 -10.70
CA VAL A 123 10.50 0.09 -10.82
C VAL A 123 10.33 0.43 -12.28
N PHE A 124 9.08 0.55 -12.71
CA PHE A 124 8.68 1.01 -14.03
C PHE A 124 8.29 2.49 -13.92
N GLY A 125 8.77 3.32 -14.84
CA GLY A 125 8.50 4.73 -14.71
C GLY A 125 9.15 5.61 -15.77
N ASP A 126 8.81 6.89 -15.71
CA ASP A 126 9.50 7.94 -16.44
C ASP A 126 10.64 8.55 -15.60
N SER A 127 11.00 9.82 -15.84
CA SER A 127 12.02 10.52 -15.04
C SER A 127 11.66 10.63 -13.56
N LEU A 128 10.38 10.69 -13.22
CA LEU A 128 9.96 10.68 -11.81
C LEU A 128 10.15 9.28 -11.22
N GLY A 129 9.91 8.23 -12.02
CA GLY A 129 10.17 6.84 -11.65
C GLY A 129 11.61 6.56 -11.26
N ASP A 130 12.58 7.26 -11.87
CA ASP A 130 13.99 7.21 -11.46
C ASP A 130 14.18 7.64 -9.99
N GLY A 131 13.43 8.64 -9.54
CA GLY A 131 13.45 9.11 -8.15
C GLY A 131 12.91 8.07 -7.17
N ILE A 132 11.80 7.41 -7.53
CA ILE A 132 11.24 6.30 -6.73
C ILE A 132 12.24 5.14 -6.66
N TRP A 133 12.84 4.76 -7.79
CA TRP A 133 13.87 3.74 -7.80
C TRP A 133 15.04 4.11 -6.89
N ALA A 134 15.55 5.33 -6.97
CA ALA A 134 16.68 5.77 -6.14
C ALA A 134 16.35 5.72 -4.65
N GLY A 135 15.13 6.11 -4.26
CA GLY A 135 14.66 6.03 -2.88
C GLY A 135 14.57 4.59 -2.38
N LEU A 136 13.90 3.71 -3.13
CA LEU A 136 13.75 2.29 -2.80
C LEU A 136 15.10 1.58 -2.76
N TYR A 137 15.97 1.85 -3.73
CA TYR A 137 17.30 1.26 -3.78
C TYR A 137 18.09 1.58 -2.51
N ARG A 138 18.12 2.86 -2.08
CA ARG A 138 18.80 3.24 -0.83
C ARG A 138 18.18 2.61 0.41
N ALA A 139 16.85 2.56 0.47
CA ALA A 139 16.12 2.01 1.62
C ALA A 139 16.36 0.51 1.82
N PHE A 140 16.41 -0.26 0.72
CA PHE A 140 16.52 -1.72 0.79
C PHE A 140 17.92 -2.27 0.58
N LYS A 141 18.89 -1.43 0.20
CA LYS A 141 20.30 -1.83 0.05
C LYS A 141 20.87 -2.52 1.31
N PRO A 142 20.56 -2.10 2.56
CA PRO A 142 21.11 -2.75 3.76
C PRO A 142 20.49 -4.13 4.08
N ASP A 143 19.20 -4.33 3.81
CA ASP A 143 18.46 -5.57 4.10
C ASP A 143 18.93 -6.73 3.19
N GLY A 144 19.30 -6.43 1.94
CA GLY A 144 19.82 -7.42 0.99
C GLY A 144 18.78 -8.42 0.45
N ASN A 145 17.67 -8.62 1.18
CA ASN A 145 16.54 -9.50 0.82
C ASN A 145 15.70 -8.96 -0.34
N ILE A 146 15.88 -7.71 -0.75
CA ILE A 146 15.17 -7.10 -1.89
C ILE A 146 16.19 -6.57 -2.89
N ASP A 147 16.13 -7.10 -4.11
CA ASP A 147 16.83 -6.58 -5.29
C ASP A 147 15.95 -5.55 -6.01
N VAL A 148 16.34 -4.28 -5.94
CA VAL A 148 15.61 -3.15 -6.53
C VAL A 148 16.14 -2.85 -7.94
N VAL A 149 15.40 -3.33 -8.95
CA VAL A 149 15.77 -3.26 -10.36
C VAL A 149 15.13 -2.03 -11.03
N LYS A 150 15.97 -1.17 -11.61
CA LYS A 150 15.52 -0.03 -12.42
C LYS A 150 15.06 -0.50 -13.80
N LYS A 151 13.80 -0.25 -14.16
CA LYS A 151 13.29 -0.38 -15.54
C LYS A 151 12.64 0.91 -16.05
N SER A 152 12.76 2.00 -15.30
CA SER A 152 12.30 3.32 -15.73
C SER A 152 13.11 3.82 -16.93
N ARG A 153 12.45 4.63 -17.76
CA ARG A 153 13.03 5.24 -18.96
C ARG A 153 12.55 6.67 -19.09
N VAL A 154 13.49 7.61 -19.06
CA VAL A 154 13.22 9.05 -19.14
C VAL A 154 12.46 9.42 -20.42
N SER A 155 11.58 10.41 -20.33
CA SER A 155 10.77 10.94 -21.43
C SER A 155 9.86 9.91 -22.09
N THR A 156 9.45 8.87 -21.36
CA THR A 156 8.49 7.86 -21.84
C THR A 156 7.16 7.93 -21.11
N GLY A 157 6.17 7.23 -21.65
CA GLY A 157 4.83 7.08 -21.11
C GLY A 157 4.00 6.13 -21.97
N PHE A 158 2.72 5.92 -21.63
CA PHE A 158 1.82 5.02 -22.35
C PHE A 158 1.23 5.61 -23.65
N VAL A 159 1.42 6.90 -23.94
CA VAL A 159 0.85 7.56 -25.14
C VAL A 159 1.63 7.29 -26.43
N ARG A 160 2.95 7.42 -26.42
CA ARG A 160 3.78 7.35 -27.64
C ARG A 160 4.42 5.98 -27.82
N THR A 161 3.60 4.99 -28.23
CA THR A 161 4.07 3.62 -28.52
C THR A 161 5.01 3.55 -29.73
N ASP A 162 5.01 4.58 -30.57
CA ASP A 162 5.96 4.77 -31.67
C ASP A 162 7.36 5.18 -31.19
N TYR A 163 7.46 5.86 -30.04
CA TYR A 163 8.73 6.20 -29.40
C TYR A 163 9.18 5.11 -28.43
N PHE A 164 8.28 4.65 -27.55
CA PHE A 164 8.57 3.58 -26.60
C PHE A 164 7.29 2.81 -26.23
N ASP A 165 7.26 1.51 -26.52
CA ASP A 165 6.12 0.65 -26.18
C ASP A 165 6.38 -0.10 -24.87
N TRP A 166 5.79 0.39 -23.77
CA TRP A 166 5.83 -0.24 -22.45
C TRP A 166 5.25 -1.65 -22.42
N ASN A 167 4.21 -1.94 -23.20
CA ASN A 167 3.59 -3.27 -23.24
C ASN A 167 4.50 -4.28 -23.94
N LYS A 168 5.15 -3.86 -25.04
CA LYS A 168 6.18 -4.67 -25.71
C LYS A 168 7.38 -4.87 -24.79
N ARG A 169 7.87 -3.81 -24.13
CA ARG A 169 8.99 -3.89 -23.20
C ARG A 169 8.72 -4.85 -22.04
N LEU A 170 7.56 -4.73 -21.40
CA LEU A 170 7.19 -5.61 -20.29
C LEU A 170 7.11 -7.06 -20.74
N SER A 171 6.58 -7.33 -21.94
CA SER A 171 6.51 -8.69 -22.47
C SER A 171 7.89 -9.32 -22.59
N GLY A 172 8.88 -8.57 -23.09
CA GLY A 172 10.27 -9.06 -23.15
C GLY A 172 10.96 -9.19 -21.79
N ILE A 173 10.55 -8.43 -20.77
CA ILE A 173 11.07 -8.62 -19.41
C ILE A 173 10.51 -9.92 -18.81
N LEU A 174 9.20 -10.14 -18.94
CA LEU A 174 8.53 -11.31 -18.37
C LEU A 174 8.95 -12.65 -19.00
N THR A 175 9.62 -12.64 -20.16
CA THR A 175 10.20 -13.85 -20.77
C THR A 175 11.55 -14.24 -20.18
N THR A 176 12.30 -13.30 -19.62
CA THR A 176 13.67 -13.54 -19.14
C THR A 176 13.83 -13.34 -17.65
N GLU A 177 12.90 -12.62 -17.01
CA GLU A 177 13.02 -12.16 -15.65
C GLU A 177 11.73 -12.45 -14.86
N LYS A 178 11.88 -12.97 -13.64
CA LYS A 178 10.77 -13.10 -12.68
C LYS A 178 10.58 -11.78 -11.93
N VAL A 179 9.43 -11.16 -12.14
CA VAL A 179 9.00 -9.95 -11.43
C VAL A 179 8.16 -10.38 -10.23
N HIS A 180 8.65 -10.14 -9.01
CA HIS A 180 7.90 -10.41 -7.77
C HIS A 180 7.05 -9.20 -7.38
N ILE A 181 7.65 -8.01 -7.46
CA ILE A 181 7.01 -6.74 -7.12
C ILE A 181 7.23 -5.78 -8.28
N ALA A 182 6.18 -5.10 -8.72
CA ALA A 182 6.22 -4.04 -9.71
C ALA A 182 5.72 -2.74 -9.08
N VAL A 183 6.60 -1.75 -8.97
CA VAL A 183 6.27 -0.39 -8.56
C VAL A 183 6.23 0.47 -9.82
N ILE A 184 5.13 1.17 -10.04
CA ILE A 184 4.88 1.89 -11.29
C ILE A 184 4.60 3.36 -10.98
N MET A 185 5.36 4.26 -11.60
CA MET A 185 5.06 5.69 -11.58
C MET A 185 5.35 6.29 -12.95
N VAL A 186 4.29 6.51 -13.72
CA VAL A 186 4.33 7.01 -15.10
C VAL A 186 3.21 8.02 -15.26
N GLY A 187 3.47 9.08 -16.03
CA GLY A 187 2.41 9.95 -16.55
C GLY A 187 2.84 11.38 -16.82
N ALA A 188 4.04 11.78 -16.36
CA ALA A 188 4.55 13.13 -16.56
C ALA A 188 4.65 13.52 -18.05
N ASN A 189 4.89 12.52 -18.91
CA ASN A 189 5.04 12.70 -20.36
C ASN A 189 3.80 12.29 -21.17
N ASP A 190 2.72 11.84 -20.52
CA ASP A 190 1.54 11.30 -21.20
C ASP A 190 0.51 12.35 -21.60
N MET A 191 0.79 13.63 -21.35
CA MET A 191 -0.02 14.75 -21.82
C MET A 191 0.17 15.07 -23.30
N GLN A 192 0.00 14.05 -24.13
CA GLN A 192 0.14 14.12 -25.58
C GLN A 192 -1.10 13.55 -26.26
N PRO A 193 -1.48 14.07 -27.44
CA PRO A 193 -2.57 13.47 -28.21
C PRO A 193 -2.22 12.02 -28.56
N ILE A 194 -3.23 11.15 -28.60
CA ILE A 194 -3.06 9.73 -28.96
C ILE A 194 -3.57 9.53 -30.39
N ARG A 195 -2.81 8.78 -31.18
CA ARG A 195 -3.28 8.23 -32.46
C ARG A 195 -3.23 6.70 -32.40
N PRO A 196 -4.38 6.00 -32.45
CA PRO A 196 -4.40 4.54 -32.27
C PRO A 196 -3.71 3.75 -33.40
N ASN A 197 -3.74 4.26 -34.64
CA ASN A 197 -2.98 3.72 -35.77
C ASN A 197 -2.65 4.83 -36.77
N LYS A 198 -1.69 4.60 -37.69
CA LYS A 198 -1.20 5.63 -38.63
C LYS A 198 -2.30 6.28 -39.49
N LYS A 199 -3.39 5.55 -39.77
CA LYS A 199 -4.53 6.01 -40.58
C LYS A 199 -5.60 6.76 -39.76
N SER A 200 -5.53 6.72 -38.43
CA SER A 200 -6.52 7.37 -37.55
C SER A 200 -6.20 8.84 -37.32
N LYS A 201 -7.24 9.64 -37.05
CA LYS A 201 -7.06 11.01 -36.56
C LYS A 201 -6.49 11.02 -35.14
N TRP A 202 -5.71 12.06 -34.83
CA TRP A 202 -5.25 12.33 -33.46
C TRP A 202 -6.44 12.63 -32.55
N LYS A 203 -6.42 12.04 -31.36
CA LYS A 203 -7.37 12.28 -30.28
C LYS A 203 -6.73 13.25 -29.29
N LYS A 204 -7.41 14.36 -29.02
CA LYS A 204 -6.93 15.39 -28.08
C LYS A 204 -6.87 14.80 -26.67
N VAL A 205 -5.92 15.27 -25.86
CA VAL A 205 -5.79 14.83 -24.47
C VAL A 205 -7.11 15.06 -23.73
N GLY A 206 -7.57 14.06 -22.98
CA GLY A 206 -8.76 14.16 -22.14
C GLY A 206 -10.10 14.00 -22.86
N THR A 207 -10.16 13.74 -24.18
CA THR A 207 -11.44 13.32 -24.79
C THR A 207 -11.81 11.90 -24.34
N PRO A 208 -13.10 11.49 -24.38
CA PRO A 208 -13.50 10.13 -24.02
C PRO A 208 -12.71 9.04 -24.77
N GLU A 209 -12.46 9.22 -26.07
CA GLU A 209 -11.71 8.25 -26.87
C GLU A 209 -10.22 8.23 -26.51
N TRP A 210 -9.65 9.37 -26.13
CA TRP A 210 -8.27 9.42 -25.64
C TRP A 210 -8.16 8.61 -24.34
N ARG A 211 -9.08 8.81 -23.40
CA ARG A 211 -9.10 8.07 -22.11
C ARG A 211 -9.28 6.57 -22.35
N GLU A 212 -10.19 6.19 -23.24
CA GLU A 212 -10.42 4.78 -23.57
C GLU A 212 -9.14 4.09 -24.10
N ILE A 213 -8.44 4.72 -25.04
CA ILE A 213 -7.21 4.15 -25.60
C ILE A 213 -6.10 4.11 -24.54
N TYR A 214 -5.97 5.17 -23.75
CA TYR A 214 -4.97 5.27 -22.68
C TYR A 214 -5.19 4.19 -21.62
N SER A 215 -6.41 4.07 -21.09
CA SER A 215 -6.78 3.04 -20.11
C SER A 215 -6.58 1.64 -20.66
N LYS A 216 -6.96 1.36 -21.92
CA LYS A 216 -6.70 0.05 -22.56
C LYS A 216 -5.22 -0.33 -22.60
N ARG A 217 -4.31 0.64 -22.69
CA ARG A 217 -2.86 0.39 -22.69
C ARG A 217 -2.33 0.11 -21.28
N ILE A 218 -2.82 0.84 -20.28
CA ILE A 218 -2.51 0.62 -18.87
C ILE A 218 -3.08 -0.73 -18.40
N ASP A 219 -4.34 -1.02 -18.70
CA ASP A 219 -5.01 -2.27 -18.35
C ASP A 219 -4.26 -3.48 -18.89
N ARG A 220 -3.78 -3.39 -20.14
CA ARG A 220 -2.95 -4.45 -20.74
C ARG A 220 -1.65 -4.65 -19.99
N PHE A 221 -1.01 -3.57 -19.54
CA PHE A 221 0.24 -3.62 -18.79
C PHE A 221 0.01 -4.25 -17.41
N ILE A 222 -0.98 -3.78 -16.66
CA ILE A 222 -1.34 -4.30 -15.33
C ILE A 222 -1.79 -5.76 -15.42
N LYS A 223 -2.61 -6.12 -16.42
CA LYS A 223 -3.08 -7.49 -16.62
C LYS A 223 -1.92 -8.46 -16.87
N ARG A 224 -0.89 -8.04 -17.62
CA ARG A 224 0.32 -8.86 -17.84
C ARG A 224 1.09 -9.10 -16.54
N LEU A 225 1.29 -8.07 -15.72
CA LEU A 225 1.94 -8.19 -14.41
C LEU A 225 1.16 -9.09 -13.45
N LYS A 226 -0.17 -8.92 -13.39
CA LYS A 226 -1.03 -9.78 -12.56
C LYS A 226 -0.99 -11.23 -13.04
N LYS A 227 -0.99 -11.46 -14.36
CA LYS A 227 -0.86 -12.81 -14.93
C LYS A 227 0.48 -13.45 -14.59
N SER A 228 1.57 -12.69 -14.45
CA SER A 228 2.87 -13.20 -13.98
C SER A 228 2.94 -13.42 -12.46
N ARG A 229 1.83 -13.17 -11.74
CA ARG A 229 1.72 -13.21 -10.26
C ARG A 229 2.62 -12.20 -9.55
N ALA A 230 2.87 -11.05 -10.17
CA ALA A 230 3.58 -9.95 -9.51
C ALA A 230 2.64 -9.15 -8.61
N ALA A 231 3.10 -8.73 -7.43
CA ALA A 231 2.47 -7.66 -6.66
C ALA A 231 2.61 -6.34 -7.44
N VAL A 232 1.52 -5.60 -7.61
CA VAL A 232 1.51 -4.36 -8.40
C VAL A 232 1.17 -3.17 -7.51
N TYR A 233 2.09 -2.22 -7.41
CA TYR A 233 1.92 -0.95 -6.71
C TYR A 233 1.96 0.19 -7.72
N TRP A 234 0.83 0.88 -7.88
CA TRP A 234 0.75 2.08 -8.71
C TRP A 234 0.90 3.31 -7.82
N VAL A 235 1.91 4.13 -8.11
CA VAL A 235 2.21 5.36 -7.37
C VAL A 235 1.67 6.52 -8.19
N GLY A 236 0.83 7.35 -7.55
CA GLY A 236 0.32 8.58 -8.16
C GLY A 236 1.42 9.60 -8.41
N LEU A 237 1.18 10.51 -9.35
CA LEU A 237 2.12 11.59 -9.63
C LEU A 237 2.17 12.59 -8.47
N PRO A 238 3.34 13.18 -8.18
CA PRO A 238 3.46 14.19 -7.15
C PRO A 238 2.70 15.47 -7.52
N ILE A 239 2.36 16.28 -6.51
CA ILE A 239 1.85 17.63 -6.75
C ILE A 239 2.95 18.42 -7.43
N MET A 240 2.64 18.95 -8.61
CA MET A 240 3.62 19.69 -9.39
C MET A 240 3.72 21.13 -8.88
N ARG A 241 4.93 21.70 -8.93
CA ARG A 241 5.19 23.08 -8.50
C ARG A 241 4.31 24.11 -9.25
N SER A 242 4.10 23.90 -10.54
CA SER A 242 3.24 24.76 -11.35
C SER A 242 1.79 24.27 -11.26
N ALA A 243 0.87 25.14 -10.81
CA ALA A 243 -0.56 24.83 -10.74
C ALA A 243 -1.12 24.36 -12.10
N LYS A 244 -0.82 25.10 -13.17
CA LYS A 244 -1.25 24.76 -14.54
C LYS A 244 -0.75 23.37 -14.99
N TYR A 245 0.46 22.98 -14.59
CA TYR A 245 0.98 21.65 -14.89
C TYR A 245 0.40 20.59 -13.95
N ASN A 246 0.13 20.94 -12.68
CA ASN A 246 -0.50 20.06 -11.71
C ASN A 246 -1.92 19.66 -12.16
N ASP A 247 -2.77 20.61 -12.53
CA ASP A 247 -4.16 20.36 -12.98
C ASP A 247 -4.20 19.37 -14.15
N LYS A 248 -3.21 19.53 -15.01
CA LYS A 248 -2.89 18.70 -16.16
C LYS A 248 -2.53 17.25 -15.76
N MET A 249 -1.74 17.07 -14.70
CA MET A 249 -1.39 15.75 -14.14
C MET A 249 -2.56 15.07 -13.42
N GLN A 250 -3.53 15.81 -12.87
CA GLN A 250 -4.70 15.23 -12.21
C GLN A 250 -5.64 14.48 -13.18
N LEU A 251 -5.42 14.61 -14.49
CA LEU A 251 -6.15 13.88 -15.53
C LEU A 251 -5.56 12.49 -15.82
N MET A 252 -4.38 12.17 -15.28
CA MET A 252 -3.63 10.93 -15.51
C MET A 252 -3.87 9.94 -14.37
#